data_AF-A0AAJ5V1Q0-F1
#
_entry.id   AF-A0AAJ5V1Q0-F1
#
_cell.length_a   1.000
_cell.length_b   1.000
_cell.length_c   1.000
_cell.angle_alpha   90.00
_cell.angle_beta   90.00
_cell.angle_gamma   90.00
#
_symmetry.space_group_name_H-M   'P 1'
#
loop_
_entity.id
_entity.type
_entity.pdbx_description
1 polymer ?
#
loop_
_entity_poly.entity_id
_entity_poly.type
_entity_poly.pdbx_seq_one_letter_code
_entity_poly.pdbx_strand_id
1 'polypeptide(L)'
;MRIIAQQTTVYLAPTAGRRFLTKAAAINKEARAIIKKHFPDERGCRGEIDGCGPYGCGDLGWSLEVDEPERFQRYYRMLTAALKNAAQNTKEAQ
;
A
#
# COMPACT_ATOMS: atom_id res chain seq x y z
N MET A 1 -18.05 -1.77 -38.28
CA MET A 1 -17.33 -1.27 -37.08
C MET A 1 -15.91 -1.78 -37.13
N ARG A 2 -14.90 -0.92 -36.93
CA ARG A 2 -13.49 -1.31 -36.84
C ARG A 2 -12.99 -1.10 -35.42
N ILE A 3 -12.19 -2.03 -34.94
CA ILE A 3 -11.48 -1.93 -33.65
C ILE A 3 -10.24 -1.05 -33.89
N ILE A 4 -9.98 -0.11 -32.98
CA ILE A 4 -8.82 0.79 -33.03
C ILE A 4 -7.97 0.53 -31.79
N ALA A 5 -6.69 0.21 -31.98
CA ALA A 5 -5.75 0.06 -30.87
C ALA A 5 -5.36 1.44 -30.31
N GLN A 6 -5.40 1.60 -28.99
CA GLN A 6 -4.97 2.80 -28.28
C GLN A 6 -3.95 2.42 -27.20
N GLN A 7 -2.95 3.28 -27.01
CA GLN A 7 -1.95 3.14 -25.95
C GLN A 7 -2.23 4.13 -24.82
N THR A 8 -1.91 3.75 -23.59
CA THR A 8 -2.05 4.62 -22.41
C THR A 8 -0.81 4.52 -21.54
N THR A 9 -0.49 5.62 -20.85
CA THR A 9 0.63 5.64 -19.90
C THR A 9 0.22 4.92 -18.62
N VAL A 10 1.08 4.01 -18.17
CA VAL A 10 0.85 3.20 -16.97
C VAL A 10 1.99 3.43 -15.98
N TYR A 11 1.65 3.52 -14.71
CA TYR A 11 2.58 3.71 -13.60
C TYR A 11 2.68 2.43 -12.77
N LEU A 12 3.90 1.90 -12.62
CA LEU A 12 4.17 0.72 -11.82
C LEU A 12 4.48 1.12 -10.38
N ALA A 13 3.79 0.50 -9.42
CA ALA A 13 4.13 0.53 -8.00
C ALA A 13 4.90 -0.78 -7.69
N PRO A 14 6.24 -0.75 -7.59
CA PRO A 14 7.06 -1.96 -7.55
C PRO A 14 6.85 -2.77 -6.26
N THR A 15 6.76 -2.12 -5.10
CA THR A 15 6.51 -2.81 -3.83
C THR A 15 5.09 -3.34 -3.75
N ALA A 16 4.12 -2.63 -4.34
CA ALA A 16 2.74 -3.09 -4.39
C ALA A 16 2.48 -4.17 -5.48
N GLY A 17 3.40 -4.36 -6.42
CA GLY A 17 3.28 -5.31 -7.54
C GLY A 17 2.12 -5.00 -8.50
N ARG A 18 1.63 -3.75 -8.54
CA ARG A 18 0.44 -3.36 -9.31
C ARG A 18 0.71 -2.17 -10.21
N ARG A 19 -0.05 -2.12 -11.31
CA ARG A 19 -0.03 -1.06 -12.32
C ARG A 19 -1.24 -0.16 -12.17
N PHE A 20 -1.04 1.15 -12.38
CA PHE A 20 -2.05 2.17 -12.22
C PHE A 20 -2.08 3.11 -13.43
N LEU A 21 -3.27 3.61 -13.75
CA LEU A 21 -3.44 4.61 -14.83
C LEU A 21 -3.08 6.03 -14.38
N THR A 22 -2.94 6.27 -13.08
CA THR A 22 -2.60 7.58 -12.52
C THR A 22 -1.38 7.51 -11.60
N LYS A 23 -0.54 8.56 -11.65
CA LYS A 23 0.64 8.67 -10.77
C LYS A 23 0.26 8.68 -9.30
N ALA A 24 -0.80 9.40 -8.95
CA ALA A 24 -1.26 9.52 -7.57
C ALA A 24 -1.67 8.16 -6.99
N ALA A 25 -2.40 7.33 -7.76
CA ALA A 25 -2.78 6.01 -7.30
C ALA A 25 -1.58 5.08 -7.10
N ALA A 26 -0.60 5.12 -8.02
CA ALA A 26 0.64 4.38 -7.87
C ALA A 26 1.41 4.80 -6.61
N ILE A 27 1.61 6.09 -6.41
CA ILE A 27 2.34 6.65 -5.25
C ILE A 27 1.63 6.28 -3.94
N ASN A 28 0.32 6.43 -3.87
CA ASN A 28 -0.44 6.12 -2.65
C ASN A 28 -0.39 4.63 -2.32
N LYS A 29 -0.50 3.75 -3.33
CA LYS A 29 -0.39 2.30 -3.10
C LYS A 29 1.02 1.90 -2.72
N GLU A 30 2.02 2.48 -3.36
CA GLU A 30 3.43 2.21 -3.09
C GLU A 30 3.80 2.62 -1.66
N ALA A 31 3.39 3.82 -1.22
CA ALA A 31 3.62 4.28 0.15
C ALA A 31 3.00 3.32 1.18
N ARG A 32 1.76 2.87 0.95
CA ARG A 32 1.10 1.89 1.82
C ARG A 32 1.82 0.54 1.81
N ALA A 33 2.28 0.08 0.65
CA ALA A 33 2.99 -1.19 0.53
C ALA A 33 4.36 -1.15 1.24
N ILE A 34 5.08 -0.03 1.15
CA ILE A 34 6.32 0.20 1.89
C ILE A 34 6.05 0.18 3.39
N ILE A 35 5.05 0.93 3.87
CA ILE A 35 4.68 0.94 5.29
C ILE A 35 4.35 -0.48 5.76
N LYS A 36 3.53 -1.22 5.02
CA LYS A 36 3.13 -2.59 5.36
C LYS A 36 4.31 -3.58 5.35
N LYS A 37 5.32 -3.35 4.51
CA LYS A 37 6.54 -4.16 4.50
C LYS A 37 7.37 -3.95 5.76
N HIS A 38 7.39 -2.72 6.29
CA HIS A 38 8.10 -2.39 7.53
C HIS A 38 7.31 -2.73 8.79
N PHE A 39 5.99 -2.59 8.73
CA PHE A 39 5.04 -2.86 9.81
C PHE A 39 4.00 -3.87 9.29
N PRO A 40 4.34 -5.17 9.26
CA PRO A 40 3.42 -6.19 8.81
C PRO A 40 2.22 -6.28 9.76
N ASP A 41 1.04 -6.54 9.21
CA ASP A 41 -0.16 -6.78 10.02
C ASP A 41 0.00 -8.12 10.76
N GLU A 42 -0.23 -8.11 12.06
CA GLU A 42 -0.36 -9.32 12.85
C GLU A 42 -1.78 -9.87 12.65
N ARG A 43 -1.89 -11.16 12.37
CA ARG A 43 -3.19 -11.83 12.31
C ARG A 43 -3.58 -12.23 13.72
N GLY A 44 -4.69 -11.71 14.23
CA GLY A 44 -5.29 -12.24 15.46
C GLY A 44 -5.82 -13.67 15.25
N CYS A 45 -6.09 -14.40 16.33
CA CYS A 45 -6.53 -15.80 16.28
C CYS A 45 -8.02 -15.93 15.92
N ARG A 46 -8.42 -15.30 14.81
CA ARG A 46 -9.78 -15.37 14.28
C ARG A 46 -9.98 -16.70 13.55
N GLY A 47 -10.31 -17.74 14.31
CA GLY A 47 -10.75 -19.04 13.78
C GLY A 47 -9.65 -20.09 13.58
N GLU A 48 -8.51 -19.99 14.27
CA GLU A 48 -7.61 -21.15 14.38
C GLU A 48 -8.28 -22.22 15.25
N ILE A 49 -8.68 -23.31 14.60
CA ILE A 49 -9.29 -24.50 15.21
C ILE A 49 -8.41 -25.09 16.32
N ASP A 50 -7.09 -24.88 16.24
CA ASP A 50 -6.10 -25.44 17.16
C ASP A 50 -5.53 -24.44 18.20
N GLY A 51 -5.87 -23.14 18.10
CA GLY A 51 -5.16 -22.09 18.84
C GLY A 51 -5.99 -21.29 19.84
N CYS A 52 -7.29 -21.12 19.58
CA CYS A 52 -8.20 -20.40 20.47
C CYS A 52 -9.58 -21.04 20.33
N GLY A 53 -10.13 -21.53 21.45
CA GLY A 53 -11.34 -22.37 21.48
C GLY A 53 -12.59 -21.78 20.79
N PRO A 54 -13.75 -22.46 20.87
CA PRO A 54 -14.90 -22.27 19.97
C PRO A 54 -15.53 -20.87 19.93
N TYR A 55 -15.11 -19.95 20.80
CA TYR A 55 -15.58 -18.57 20.85
C TYR A 55 -14.60 -17.55 20.24
N GLY A 56 -13.40 -17.97 19.81
CA GLY A 56 -12.34 -17.08 19.30
C GLY A 56 -11.84 -16.12 20.39
N CYS A 57 -10.56 -15.77 20.39
CA CYS A 57 -10.01 -14.89 21.43
C CYS A 57 -10.41 -13.41 21.29
N GLY A 58 -11.30 -13.04 20.35
CA GLY A 58 -11.66 -11.64 20.09
C GLY A 58 -10.50 -10.77 19.58
N ASP A 59 -9.30 -11.33 19.45
CA ASP A 59 -8.12 -10.66 18.94
C ASP A 59 -8.28 -10.46 17.42
N LEU A 60 -8.34 -9.19 17.03
CA LEU A 60 -8.41 -8.78 15.63
C LEU A 60 -7.02 -8.72 14.98
N GLY A 61 -5.96 -8.91 15.77
CA GLY A 61 -4.59 -8.68 15.38
C GLY A 61 -4.23 -7.20 15.48
N TRP A 62 -3.01 -6.89 15.05
CA TRP A 62 -2.45 -5.53 15.07
C TRP A 62 -2.14 -5.05 13.66
N SER A 63 -2.47 -3.80 13.36
CA SER A 63 -2.06 -3.13 12.14
C SER A 63 -1.78 -1.66 12.39
N LEU A 64 -0.68 -1.14 11.84
CA LEU A 64 -0.29 0.25 12.04
C LEU A 64 -1.37 1.25 11.58
N GLU A 65 -2.15 0.92 10.54
CA GLU A 65 -3.21 1.80 10.01
C GLU A 65 -4.39 1.94 10.98
N VAL A 66 -4.67 0.93 11.82
CA VAL A 66 -5.81 0.91 12.74
C VAL A 66 -5.39 1.26 14.17
N ASP A 67 -4.32 0.66 14.66
CA ASP A 67 -3.91 0.76 16.06
C ASP A 67 -3.08 2.02 16.35
N GLU A 68 -2.32 2.51 15.37
CA GLU A 68 -1.51 3.74 15.50
C GLU A 68 -1.72 4.70 14.31
N PRO A 69 -2.95 5.24 14.13
CA PRO A 69 -3.33 5.98 12.93
C PRO A 69 -2.51 7.26 12.73
N GLU A 70 -2.12 7.95 13.80
CA GLU A 70 -1.29 9.16 13.72
C GLU A 70 0.11 8.84 13.21
N ARG A 71 0.69 7.74 13.68
CA ARG A 71 2.01 7.26 13.25
C ARG A 71 1.97 6.82 11.80
N PHE A 72 0.94 6.08 11.40
CA PHE A 72 0.69 5.74 10.00
C PHE A 72 0.60 6.99 9.13
N GLN A 73 -0.20 7.98 9.54
CA GLN A 73 -0.39 9.22 8.79
C GLN A 73 0.92 9.99 8.61
N ARG A 74 1.77 10.03 9.64
CA ARG A 74 3.09 10.67 9.57
C ARG A 74 3.99 9.98 8.53
N TYR A 75 4.12 8.66 8.58
CA TYR A 75 4.91 7.92 7.59
C TYR A 75 4.32 8.04 6.18
N TYR A 76 3.00 7.98 6.06
CA TYR A 76 2.30 8.11 4.79
C TYR A 76 2.55 9.47 4.13
N ARG A 77 2.45 10.58 4.88
CA ARG A 77 2.75 11.93 4.38
C ARG A 77 4.21 12.05 3.93
N MET A 78 5.14 11.55 4.74
CA MET A 78 6.58 11.60 4.42
C MET A 78 6.90 10.79 3.15
N LEU A 79 6.43 9.55 3.05
CA LEU A 79 6.69 8.67 1.91
C LEU A 79 6.01 9.18 0.63
N THR A 80 4.76 9.64 0.71
CA THR A 80 4.09 10.21 -0.46
C THR A 80 4.78 11.48 -0.96
N ALA A 81 5.33 12.33 -0.08
CA ALA A 81 6.13 13.48 -0.48
C ALA A 81 7.46 13.05 -1.14
N ALA A 82 8.19 12.11 -0.53
CA ALA A 82 9.44 11.59 -1.07
C ALA A 82 9.26 10.95 -2.45
N LEU A 83 8.22 10.12 -2.62
CA LEU A 83 7.90 9.47 -3.90
C LEU A 83 7.46 10.48 -4.97
N LYS A 84 6.72 11.53 -4.60
CA LYS A 84 6.38 12.62 -5.53
C LYS A 84 7.62 13.35 -6.02
N ASN A 85 8.53 13.69 -5.12
CA ASN A 85 9.79 14.37 -5.47
C ASN A 85 10.68 13.48 -6.34
N ALA A 86 10.82 12.19 -5.99
CA ALA A 86 11.55 11.23 -6.80
C ALA A 86 10.99 11.13 -8.23
N ALA A 87 9.66 11.11 -8.37
CA ALA A 87 8.99 11.07 -9.67
C ALA A 87 9.09 12.39 -10.48
N GLN A 88 9.41 13.52 -9.83
CA GLN A 88 9.66 14.80 -10.49
C GLN A 88 11.10 14.88 -10.98
N ASN A 89 12.07 14.49 -10.15
CA ASN A 89 13.50 14.50 -10.50
C ASN A 89 13.80 13.59 -11.71
N THR A 90 13.07 12.48 -11.87
CA THR A 90 13.18 11.62 -13.06
C THR A 90 12.72 12.27 -14.37
N LYS A 91 11.95 13.36 -14.32
CA LYS A 91 11.55 14.11 -15.52
C LYS A 91 12.58 15.13 -15.97
N GLU A 92 13.46 15.58 -15.07
CA GLU A 92 14.50 16.58 -15.36
C GLU A 92 15.80 15.94 -15.86
N ALA A 93 15.93 14.62 -15.72
CA ALA A 93 17.05 13.83 -16.21
C ALA A 93 16.81 13.18 -17.59
N GLN A 94 15.74 13.57 -18.30
CA GLN A 94 15.39 13.15 -19.66
C GLN A 94 15.35 14.35 -20.59
#